data_AF-A0AAF0Q1C7-F1
#
_entry.id   AF-A0AAF0Q1C7-F1
#
_cell.length_a   1.000
_cell.length_b   1.000
_cell.length_c   1.000
_cell.angle_alpha   90.00
_cell.angle_beta   90.00
_cell.angle_gamma   90.00
#
_symmetry.space_group_name_H-M   'P 1'
#
loop_
_entity.id
_entity.type
_entity.pdbx_description
1 polymer ?
#
loop_
_entity_poly.entity_id
_entity_poly.type
_entity_poly.pdbx_seq_one_letter_code
_entity_poly.pdbx_strand_id
1 'polypeptide(L)' 'DLELAAVVFTLNICRHYLYGVHVDIFTDHKSLQYVFTQKELNLRQMRWLELLKDYDMSIFYHSGKANMVIDALSRLFM' A
#
# COMPACT_ATOMS: atom_id res chain seq x y z
N ASP A 1 -6.17 5.97 -6.55
CA ASP A 1 -6.08 4.59 -7.07
C ASP A 1 -4.68 4.13 -7.44
N LEU A 2 -3.86 4.92 -8.14
CA LEU A 2 -2.51 4.51 -8.54
C LEU A 2 -1.64 4.02 -7.37
N GLU A 3 -1.67 4.72 -6.23
CA GLU A 3 -0.89 4.30 -5.07
C GLU A 3 -1.37 3.01 -4.42
N LEU A 4 -2.69 2.81 -4.29
CA LEU A 4 -3.21 1.53 -3.80
C LEU A 4 -2.82 0.38 -4.76
N ALA A 5 -2.85 0.65 -6.07
CA ALA A 5 -2.41 -0.29 -7.08
C ALA A 5 -0.93 -0.64 -6.92
N ALA A 6 -0.08 0.36 -6.64
CA ALA A 6 1.35 0.17 -6.38
C ALA A 6 1.57 -0.74 -5.16
N VAL A 7 0.86 -0.48 -4.05
CA VAL A 7 0.93 -1.33 -2.84
C VAL A 7 0.54 -2.78 -3.16
N VAL A 8 -0.60 -3.00 -3.83
CA VAL A 8 -1.07 -4.34 -4.21
C VAL A 8 -0.07 -5.03 -5.14
N PHE A 9 0.50 -4.29 -6.08
CA PHE A 9 1.49 -4.82 -7.02
C PHE A 9 2.79 -5.25 -6.31
N THR A 10 3.31 -4.42 -5.41
CA THR A 10 4.49 -4.74 -4.61
C THR A 10 4.27 -5.96 -3.73
N LEU A 11 3.11 -6.08 -3.07
CA LEU A 11 2.78 -7.25 -2.26
C LEU A 11 2.69 -8.54 -3.09
N ASN A 12 2.17 -8.46 -4.31
CA ASN A 12 2.14 -9.61 -5.21
C ASN A 12 3.54 -10.05 -5.67
N ILE A 13 4.43 -9.11 -6.01
CA ILE A 13 5.81 -9.42 -6.43
C ILE A 13 6.62 -10.01 -5.28
N CYS A 14 6.46 -9.45 -4.09
CA CYS A 14 7.23 -9.83 -2.91
C CYS A 14 6.50 -10.86 -2.04
N ARG A 15 5.45 -11.53 -2.57
CA ARG A 15 4.59 -12.43 -1.80
C ARG A 15 5.38 -13.51 -1.06
N HIS A 16 6.37 -14.12 -1.69
CA HIS A 16 7.21 -15.14 -1.08
C HIS A 16 8.09 -14.64 0.07
N TYR A 17 8.34 -13.33 0.16
CA TYR A 17 9.06 -12.71 1.27
C TYR A 17 8.14 -12.16 2.37
N LEU A 18 6.95 -11.72 2.00
CA LEU A 18 6.05 -10.98 2.89
C LEU A 18 4.92 -11.85 3.47
N TYR A 19 4.64 -13.01 2.89
CA TYR A 19 3.58 -13.87 3.37
C TYR A 19 3.93 -14.48 4.75
N GLY A 20 3.03 -14.32 5.72
CA GLY A 20 3.21 -14.80 7.09
C GLY A 20 4.10 -13.93 7.98
N VAL A 21 4.49 -12.74 7.51
CA VAL A 21 5.30 -11.76 8.27
C VAL A 21 4.51 -10.46 8.40
N HIS A 22 4.63 -9.78 9.54
CA HIS A 22 4.04 -8.46 9.73
C HIS A 22 4.77 -7.41 8.87
N VAL A 23 4.02 -6.61 8.12
CA VAL A 23 4.58 -5.59 7.22
C VAL A 23 4.04 -4.19 7.54
N ASP A 24 4.95 -3.26 7.82
CA ASP A 24 4.62 -1.85 7.93
C ASP A 24 4.78 -1.16 6.57
N ILE A 25 3.69 -0.61 6.05
CA ILE A 25 3.67 0.15 4.80
C ILE A 25 3.65 1.64 5.12
N PHE A 26 4.66 2.35 4.65
CA PHE A 26 4.75 3.80 4.75
C PHE A 26 4.33 4.44 3.43
N THR A 27 3.41 5.41 3.49
CA THR A 27 2.88 6.13 2.31
C THR A 27 2.74 7.61 2.62
N ASP A 28 2.97 8.46 1.62
CA ASP A 28 2.69 9.89 1.67
C ASP A 28 1.27 10.25 1.20
N HIS A 29 0.42 9.24 0.98
CA HIS A 29 -0.98 9.42 0.65
C HIS A 29 -1.88 9.12 1.84
N LYS A 30 -2.25 10.20 2.52
CA LYS A 30 -2.98 10.16 3.78
C LYS A 30 -4.26 9.33 3.76
N SER A 31 -4.96 9.25 2.62
CA SER A 31 -6.21 8.47 2.56
C SER A 31 -5.97 6.95 2.65
N LEU A 32 -4.79 6.45 2.27
CA LEU A 32 -4.46 5.03 2.34
C LEU A 32 -4.38 4.52 3.78
N GLN A 33 -4.06 5.39 4.74
CA GLN A 33 -4.11 5.07 6.17
C GLN A 33 -5.50 4.56 6.60
N TYR A 34 -6.57 5.01 5.92
CA TYR A 34 -7.95 4.69 6.26
C TYR A 34 -8.60 3.69 5.30
N VAL A 35 -7.82 3.09 4.38
CA VAL A 35 -8.35 2.28 3.27
C VAL A 35 -9.22 1.12 3.75
N PHE A 36 -8.91 0.51 4.90
CA PHE A 36 -9.69 -0.58 5.49
C PHE A 36 -10.99 -0.12 6.18
N THR A 37 -11.11 1.16 6.51
CA THR A 37 -12.25 1.75 7.23
C THR A 37 -13.13 2.62 6.35
N GLN A 38 -12.72 2.86 5.10
CA GLN A 38 -13.42 3.73 4.17
C GLN A 38 -14.72 3.08 3.70
N LYS A 39 -15.85 3.79 3.85
CA LYS A 39 -17.19 3.27 3.54
C LYS A 39 -17.51 3.23 2.05
N GLU A 40 -16.99 4.20 1.30
CA GLU A 40 -17.25 4.34 -0.13
C GLU A 40 -16.01 3.95 -0.91
N LEU A 41 -16.05 2.74 -1.46
CA LEU A 41 -15.00 2.16 -2.29
C LEU A 41 -15.59 1.66 -3.59
N ASN A 42 -14.86 1.84 -4.68
CA ASN A 42 -15.26 1.28 -5.96
C ASN A 42 -14.98 -0.24 -6.00
N LEU A 43 -15.61 -0.96 -6.94
CA LEU A 43 -15.46 -2.42 -7.07
C LEU A 43 -14.00 -2.87 -7.19
N ARG A 44 -13.12 -2.06 -7.79
CA ARG A 44 -11.70 -2.37 -7.95
C ARG A 44 -10.96 -2.29 -6.62
N GLN A 45 -11.18 -1.23 -5.85
CA GLN A 45 -10.61 -1.04 -4.53
C GLN A 45 -11.09 -2.12 -3.55
N MET A 46 -12.36 -2.55 -3.62
CA MET A 46 -12.87 -3.64 -2.78
C MET A 46 -12.14 -4.96 -3.05
N ARG A 47 -11.93 -5.33 -4.32
CA ARG A 47 -11.15 -6.53 -4.69
C ARG A 47 -9.71 -6.46 -4.20
N TRP A 48 -9.09 -5.28 -4.28
CA TRP A 48 -7.75 -5.07 -3.75
C TRP A 48 -7.71 -5.19 -2.23
N LEU A 49 -8.70 -4.67 -1.51
CA LEU A 49 -8.78 -4.84 -0.06
C LEU A 49 -8.95 -6.30 0.36
N GLU A 50 -9.70 -7.10 -0.40
CA GLU A 50 -9.79 -8.54 -0.13
C GLU A 50 -8.42 -9.21 -0.20
N LEU A 51 -7.59 -8.87 -1.19
CA LEU A 51 -6.21 -9.36 -1.29
C LEU A 51 -5.34 -8.85 -0.14
N LEU A 52 -5.50 -7.60 0.28
CA LEU A 52 -4.71 -7.00 1.35
C LEU A 52 -5.03 -7.62 2.72
N LYS A 53 -6.25 -8.11 2.94
CA LYS A 53 -6.66 -8.76 4.20
C LYS A 53 -5.92 -10.08 4.46
N ASP A 54 -5.36 -10.71 3.44
CA ASP A 54 -4.56 -11.92 3.59
C ASP A 54 -3.16 -11.67 4.18
N TYR A 55 -2.74 -10.40 4.25
CA TYR A 55 -1.46 -9.99 4.81
C TYR A 55 -1.65 -9.40 6.21
N ASP A 56 -0.75 -9.75 7.12
CA ASP A 56 -0.62 -9.06 8.40
C ASP A 56 0.16 -7.76 8.15
N MET A 57 -0.55 -6.64 8.05
CA MET A 57 0.06 -5.36 7.66
C MET A 57 -0.59 -4.14 8.31
N SER A 58 0.22 -3.11 8.52
CA SER A 58 -0.18 -1.80 9.04
C SER A 58 0.18 -0.72 8.04
N ILE A 59 -0.71 0.26 7.79
CA ILE A 59 -0.45 1.37 6.88
C ILE A 59 -0.27 2.67 7.67
N PHE A 60 0.90 3.30 7.53
CA PHE A 60 1.26 4.54 8.19
C PHE A 60 1.46 5.67 7.20
N TYR A 61 0.82 6.80 7.47
CA TYR A 61 1.07 8.03 6.72
C TYR A 61 2.39 8.67 7.20
N HIS A 62 3.29 8.99 6.27
CA HIS A 62 4.46 9.80 6.51
C HIS A 62 4.48 11.03 5.60
N SER A 63 4.74 12.19 6.19
CA SER A 63 4.86 13.46 5.44
C SER A 63 5.99 13.37 4.40
N GLY A 64 5.72 13.85 3.18
CA GLY A 64 6.56 13.68 1.99
C GLY A 64 8.03 14.14 2.10
N LYS A 65 8.40 14.96 3.10
CA LYS A 65 9.81 15.27 3.37
C LYS A 65 10.63 14.03 3.77
N ALA A 66 10.01 13.06 4.44
CA ALA A 66 10.64 11.78 4.76
C ALA A 66 10.60 10.79 3.58
N ASN A 67 9.72 11.03 2.60
CA ASN A 67 9.47 10.11 1.49
C ASN A 67 10.29 10.41 0.23
N MET A 68 11.16 11.44 0.24
CA MET A 68 11.93 11.86 -0.95
C MET A 68 12.73 10.72 -1.59
N VAL A 69 13.30 9.82 -0.79
CA VAL A 69 14.07 8.67 -1.29
C VAL A 69 13.15 7.67 -1.99
N ILE A 70 11.99 7.38 -1.40
CA ILE A 70 11.01 6.44 -1.95
C ILE A 70 10.39 7.01 -3.23
N ASP A 71 10.08 8.31 -3.24
CA ASP A 71 9.55 9.03 -4.40
C ASP A 71 10.57 9.15 -5.55
N ALA A 72 11.87 9.21 -5.25
CA ALA A 72 12.92 9.11 -6.26
C ALA A 72 13.04 7.68 -6.83
N LEU A 73 12.93 6.66 -5.98
CA LEU A 73 12.98 5.26 -6.40
C LEU A 73 11.73 4.88 -7.23
N SER A 74 10.54 5.27 -6.79
CA SER A 74 9.30 5.00 -7.53
C SER A 74 9.33 5.61 -8.93
N ARG A 75 9.81 6.84 -9.10
CA ARG A 75 9.99 7.47 -10.43
C ARG A 75 11.02 6.80 -11.33
N LEU A 76 11.94 6.01 -10.77
CA LEU A 76 12.96 5.31 -11.54
C LEU A 76 12.49 3.91 -11.98
N PHE A 77 11.68 3.25 -11.14
CA PHE A 77 11.26 1.86 -11.33
C PHE A 77 9.82 1.68 -11.82
N MET A 78 9.01 2.74 -11.81
CA MET A 78 7.59 2.74 -12.16
C MET A 78 7.31 3.68 -13.33
#